data_AF-A0A386RFB4-F1
#
_entry.id   AF-A0A386RFB4-F1
#
_cell.length_a   1.000
_cell.length_b   1.000
_cell.length_c   1.000
_cell.angle_alpha   90.00
_cell.angle_beta   90.00
_cell.angle_gamma   90.00
#
_symmetry.space_group_name_H-M   'P 1'
#
loop_
_entity.id
_entity.type
_entity.pdbx_description
1 polymer ?
#
loop_
_entity_poly.entity_id
_entity_poly.type
_entity_poly.pdbx_seq_one_letter_code
_entity_poly.pdbx_strand_id
1 'polypeptide(L)'
;MYQGFRSNRSFLSRHKKTLQFVSDTDWNNAKYMNKTYNISSPTRNILGQYFICILTSLLMDYAKDKVNRIQVNVPADVKLDPYSKKILDILSNNTEIKITQHPSIKAQNDVLNPENMRISIKRGLYDDFDFDNKELTFMYKYFKSVFLNKKTDLNLLINKYNQIKDNYIKWLVIKAIINKAIRENQPDIVTEYLIELKKYKLNKVDYWNSKSFYLLVYHSKNKSINYLKNRIDINSFLNSSGINYAESLVMKNYATILDNNKYKKQILYKCLTQTPQDVDLIKLWNHLYGTKKDRENFAINAFENGYVDLELLKDIKLYKGMDELITKAILVASSKDENKEICISLANNLVDKKLKNTLIDILETDDLKSYILGEK
;
A
#
# COMPACT_ATOMS: atom_id res chain seq x y z
N MET A 1 -0.45 11.74 -13.93
CA MET A 1 -1.36 11.51 -12.80
C MET A 1 -2.03 10.17 -13.04
N TYR A 2 -2.05 9.26 -12.06
CA TYR A 2 -2.55 7.88 -12.21
C TYR A 2 -4.04 7.79 -12.62
N GLN A 3 -4.79 8.90 -12.58
CA GLN A 3 -6.24 8.97 -12.77
C GLN A 3 -6.77 8.30 -14.04
N GLY A 4 -6.02 8.27 -15.15
CA GLY A 4 -6.51 7.75 -16.43
C GLY A 4 -6.95 6.27 -16.35
N PHE A 5 -6.12 5.41 -15.76
CA PHE A 5 -6.47 3.99 -15.60
C PHE A 5 -7.50 3.73 -14.49
N ARG A 6 -7.51 4.56 -13.45
CA ARG A 6 -8.37 4.42 -12.26
C ARG A 6 -9.83 4.81 -12.49
N SER A 7 -10.08 5.61 -13.52
CA SER A 7 -11.43 6.06 -13.89
C SER A 7 -12.05 5.24 -15.05
N ASN A 8 -11.26 4.42 -15.75
CA ASN A 8 -11.74 3.60 -16.86
C ASN A 8 -12.52 2.36 -16.39
N ARG A 9 -13.82 2.53 -16.14
CA ARG A 9 -14.71 1.47 -15.63
C ARG A 9 -14.73 0.20 -16.48
N SER A 10 -14.61 0.33 -17.81
CA SER A 10 -14.61 -0.83 -18.72
C SER A 10 -13.35 -1.67 -18.53
N PHE A 11 -12.18 -1.02 -18.51
CA PHE A 11 -10.92 -1.72 -18.26
C PHE A 11 -10.88 -2.36 -16.86
N LEU A 12 -11.31 -1.62 -15.84
CA LEU A 12 -11.37 -2.10 -14.47
C LEU A 12 -12.33 -3.27 -14.29
N SER A 13 -13.48 -3.27 -14.96
CA SER A 13 -14.46 -4.36 -14.84
C SER A 13 -13.97 -5.66 -15.50
N ARG A 14 -13.26 -5.57 -16.64
CA ARG A 14 -12.66 -6.74 -17.31
C ARG A 14 -11.61 -7.44 -16.44
N HIS A 15 -10.86 -6.67 -15.64
CA HIS A 15 -9.79 -7.18 -14.77
C HIS A 15 -10.12 -6.98 -13.28
N LYS A 16 -11.39 -7.12 -12.90
CA LYS A 16 -11.91 -6.69 -11.59
C LYS A 16 -11.08 -7.20 -10.41
N LYS A 17 -10.76 -8.50 -10.35
CA LYS A 17 -9.99 -9.07 -9.22
C LYS A 17 -8.62 -8.38 -9.08
N THR A 18 -7.92 -8.21 -10.19
CA THR A 18 -6.56 -7.66 -10.24
C THR A 18 -6.54 -6.14 -10.06
N LEU A 19 -7.52 -5.41 -10.58
CA LEU A 19 -7.50 -3.95 -10.64
C LEU A 19 -8.47 -3.26 -9.66
N GLN A 20 -9.21 -3.99 -8.83
CA GLN A 20 -10.13 -3.38 -7.88
C GLN A 20 -9.44 -2.34 -7.00
N PHE A 21 -8.19 -2.59 -6.58
CA PHE A 21 -7.45 -1.69 -5.70
C PHE A 21 -7.09 -0.33 -6.31
N VAL A 22 -7.00 -0.25 -7.65
CA VAL A 22 -6.66 1.01 -8.32
C VAL A 22 -7.91 1.85 -8.61
N SER A 23 -9.10 1.25 -8.64
CA SER A 23 -10.37 1.90 -8.99
C SER A 23 -10.69 3.10 -8.10
N ASP A 24 -11.13 4.23 -8.67
CA ASP A 24 -11.60 5.35 -7.85
C ASP A 24 -12.86 5.02 -7.04
N THR A 25 -13.72 4.13 -7.55
CA THR A 25 -15.01 3.78 -6.94
C THR A 25 -14.96 2.51 -6.08
N ASP A 26 -14.13 1.54 -6.47
CA ASP A 26 -14.18 0.19 -5.89
C ASP A 26 -13.00 -0.17 -5.01
N TRP A 27 -12.01 0.72 -4.83
CA TRP A 27 -10.80 0.39 -4.07
C TRP A 27 -11.10 -0.07 -2.64
N ASN A 28 -12.12 0.50 -2.02
CA ASN A 28 -12.51 0.15 -0.65
C ASN A 28 -13.07 -1.27 -0.54
N ASN A 29 -13.38 -1.92 -1.66
CA ASN A 29 -13.80 -3.32 -1.71
C ASN A 29 -12.61 -4.28 -1.99
N ALA A 30 -11.43 -3.76 -2.35
CA ALA A 30 -10.26 -4.59 -2.62
C ALA A 30 -9.78 -5.33 -1.37
N LYS A 31 -9.52 -6.63 -1.51
CA LYS A 31 -9.31 -7.54 -0.35
C LYS A 31 -8.08 -7.20 0.48
N TYR A 32 -6.95 -6.91 -0.17
CA TYR A 32 -5.63 -6.77 0.47
C TYR A 32 -5.12 -5.34 0.50
N MET A 33 -6.04 -4.38 0.56
CA MET A 33 -5.72 -2.96 0.52
C MET A 33 -6.04 -2.29 1.84
N ASN A 34 -5.20 -1.33 2.22
CA ASN A 34 -5.42 -0.50 3.38
C ASN A 34 -6.82 0.12 3.34
N LYS A 35 -7.45 0.35 4.50
CA LYS A 35 -8.77 0.98 4.60
C LYS A 35 -8.65 2.32 5.31
N THR A 36 -9.67 3.17 5.19
CA THR A 36 -9.70 4.54 5.76
C THR A 36 -9.81 4.59 7.29
N TYR A 37 -9.93 3.43 7.95
CA TYR A 37 -10.16 3.33 9.40
C TYR A 37 -9.00 3.83 10.29
N ASN A 38 -7.77 3.90 9.77
CA ASN A 38 -6.60 4.44 10.48
C ASN A 38 -5.87 5.45 9.59
N ILE A 39 -4.93 6.24 10.10
CA ILE A 39 -4.13 7.17 9.28
C ILE A 39 -2.69 6.68 9.25
N SER A 40 -2.41 5.87 8.24
CA SER A 40 -1.07 5.42 7.87
C SER A 40 -1.02 5.33 6.34
N SER A 41 0.03 5.85 5.74
CA SER A 41 0.25 5.69 4.29
C SER A 41 0.70 4.25 4.01
N PRO A 42 0.30 3.63 2.88
CA PRO A 42 1.00 2.45 2.38
C PRO A 42 2.47 2.80 2.12
N THR A 43 3.31 1.78 2.04
CA THR A 43 4.68 1.92 1.53
C THR A 43 4.65 2.21 0.02
N ARG A 44 5.74 2.73 -0.53
CA ARG A 44 5.87 3.02 -1.99
C ARG A 44 5.69 1.79 -2.87
N ASN A 45 5.82 0.59 -2.31
CA ASN A 45 5.59 -0.69 -3.00
C ASN A 45 4.21 -0.75 -3.69
N ILE A 46 3.22 0.02 -3.21
CA ILE A 46 1.91 0.13 -3.87
C ILE A 46 2.01 0.68 -5.30
N LEU A 47 3.00 1.52 -5.61
CA LEU A 47 3.25 2.02 -6.97
C LEU A 47 3.78 0.91 -7.88
N GLY A 48 4.61 0.01 -7.33
CA GLY A 48 5.05 -1.20 -8.01
C GLY A 48 3.89 -2.16 -8.28
N GLN A 49 3.01 -2.35 -7.31
CA GLN A 49 1.78 -3.15 -7.48
C GLN A 49 0.90 -2.55 -8.57
N TYR A 50 0.69 -1.23 -8.57
CA TYR A 50 0.00 -0.51 -9.63
C TYR A 50 0.63 -0.80 -11.00
N PHE A 51 1.94 -0.62 -11.12
CA PHE A 51 2.67 -0.84 -12.36
C PHE A 51 2.48 -2.26 -12.91
N ILE A 52 2.76 -3.27 -12.07
CA ILE A 52 2.69 -4.67 -12.43
C ILE A 52 1.26 -5.06 -12.83
N CYS A 53 0.26 -4.65 -12.06
CA CYS A 53 -1.12 -5.08 -12.28
C CYS A 53 -1.72 -4.44 -13.54
N ILE A 54 -1.45 -3.15 -13.80
CA ILE A 54 -1.91 -2.47 -15.01
C ILE A 54 -1.21 -3.06 -16.24
N LEU A 55 0.13 -3.18 -16.21
CA LEU A 55 0.89 -3.73 -17.32
C LEU A 55 0.45 -5.17 -17.62
N THR A 56 0.33 -6.02 -16.60
CA THR A 56 -0.17 -7.39 -16.76
C THR A 56 -1.54 -7.38 -17.44
N SER A 57 -2.49 -6.59 -16.94
CA SER A 57 -3.86 -6.56 -17.47
C SER A 57 -3.90 -6.14 -18.95
N LEU A 58 -3.07 -5.18 -19.35
CA LEU A 58 -2.95 -4.73 -20.74
C LEU A 58 -2.30 -5.80 -21.63
N LEU A 59 -1.24 -6.46 -21.15
CA LEU A 59 -0.59 -7.56 -21.87
C LEU A 59 -1.54 -8.75 -22.05
N MET A 60 -2.35 -9.07 -21.04
CA MET A 60 -3.37 -10.12 -21.14
C MET A 60 -4.49 -9.77 -22.13
N ASP A 61 -4.90 -8.50 -22.20
CA ASP A 61 -5.86 -8.04 -23.21
C ASP A 61 -5.24 -8.06 -24.61
N TYR A 62 -3.96 -7.70 -24.75
CA TYR A 62 -3.24 -7.72 -26.03
C TYR A 62 -3.07 -9.13 -26.58
N ALA A 63 -2.66 -10.08 -25.73
CA ALA A 63 -2.51 -11.48 -26.10
C ALA A 63 -3.83 -12.10 -26.60
N LYS A 64 -4.95 -11.64 -26.06
CA LYS A 64 -6.31 -12.06 -26.44
C LYS A 64 -6.94 -11.22 -27.55
N ASP A 65 -6.17 -10.34 -28.20
CA ASP A 65 -6.61 -9.41 -29.24
C ASP A 65 -7.80 -8.51 -28.83
N LYS A 66 -7.93 -8.23 -27.52
CA LYS A 66 -8.99 -7.37 -26.95
C LYS A 66 -8.63 -5.89 -26.93
N VAL A 67 -7.36 -5.57 -27.17
CA VAL A 67 -6.86 -4.20 -27.27
C VAL A 67 -5.83 -4.10 -28.39
N ASN A 68 -6.09 -3.21 -29.32
CA ASN A 68 -5.19 -2.86 -30.43
C ASN A 68 -4.95 -1.34 -30.53
N ARG A 69 -5.66 -0.55 -29.71
CA ARG A 69 -5.51 0.90 -29.64
C ARG A 69 -5.72 1.40 -28.22
N ILE A 70 -4.88 2.36 -27.80
CA ILE A 70 -5.04 3.12 -26.57
C ILE A 70 -5.10 4.60 -26.93
N GLN A 71 -6.17 5.26 -26.51
CA GLN A 71 -6.31 6.70 -26.60
C GLN A 71 -5.99 7.32 -25.25
N VAL A 72 -5.01 8.22 -25.22
CA VAL A 72 -4.59 8.93 -24.00
C VAL A 72 -5.04 10.38 -24.11
N ASN A 73 -6.00 10.76 -23.27
CA ASN A 73 -6.49 12.13 -23.20
C ASN A 73 -5.71 12.87 -22.13
N VAL A 74 -4.95 13.90 -22.52
CA VAL A 74 -4.09 14.67 -21.60
C VAL A 74 -4.31 16.16 -21.82
N PRO A 75 -4.54 16.95 -20.74
CA PRO A 75 -4.55 18.41 -20.86
C PRO A 75 -3.21 18.96 -21.33
N ALA A 76 -3.25 20.06 -22.09
CA ALA A 76 -2.06 20.64 -22.74
C ALA A 76 -0.94 21.01 -21.76
N ASP A 77 -1.28 21.34 -20.52
CA ASP A 77 -0.37 21.75 -19.44
C ASP A 77 0.03 20.61 -18.48
N VAL A 78 -0.47 19.39 -18.70
CA VAL A 78 -0.28 18.27 -17.77
C VAL A 78 0.64 17.20 -18.35
N LYS A 79 1.62 16.75 -17.57
CA LYS A 79 2.45 15.58 -17.92
C LYS A 79 1.86 14.30 -17.34
N LEU A 80 1.97 13.21 -18.10
CA LEU A 80 1.72 11.86 -17.57
C LEU A 80 2.67 11.59 -16.39
N ASP A 81 2.18 10.84 -15.39
CA ASP A 81 3.07 10.39 -14.32
C ASP A 81 4.08 9.38 -14.89
N PRO A 82 5.26 9.25 -14.25
CA PRO A 82 6.33 8.38 -14.75
C PRO A 82 5.88 6.94 -15.01
N TYR A 83 4.98 6.42 -14.19
CA TYR A 83 4.50 5.04 -14.26
C TYR A 83 3.58 4.81 -15.45
N SER A 84 2.56 5.66 -15.60
CA SER A 84 1.64 5.59 -16.75
C SER A 84 2.40 5.81 -18.06
N LYS A 85 3.36 6.75 -18.08
CA LYS A 85 4.24 6.95 -19.24
C LYS A 85 5.03 5.68 -19.56
N LYS A 86 5.72 5.09 -18.57
CA LYS A 86 6.52 3.88 -18.77
C LYS A 86 5.68 2.70 -19.27
N ILE A 87 4.46 2.52 -18.76
CA ILE A 87 3.53 1.49 -19.26
C ILE A 87 3.23 1.70 -20.74
N LEU A 88 2.94 2.94 -21.16
CA LEU A 88 2.67 3.24 -22.56
C LEU A 88 3.91 3.06 -23.45
N ASP A 89 5.09 3.48 -22.98
CA ASP A 89 6.36 3.30 -23.68
C ASP A 89 6.64 1.80 -23.91
N ILE A 90 6.48 0.97 -22.87
CA ILE A 90 6.62 -0.50 -22.95
C ILE A 90 5.68 -1.08 -24.01
N LEU A 91 4.39 -0.70 -23.98
CA LEU A 91 3.42 -1.20 -24.93
C LEU A 91 3.72 -0.73 -26.35
N SER A 92 4.13 0.53 -26.54
CA SER A 92 4.50 1.04 -27.86
C SER A 92 5.71 0.36 -28.46
N ASN A 93 6.67 -0.07 -27.63
CA ASN A 93 7.92 -0.67 -28.09
C ASN A 93 7.81 -2.18 -28.33
N ASN A 94 6.97 -2.86 -27.55
CA ASN A 94 6.93 -4.33 -27.51
C ASN A 94 5.61 -4.94 -28.01
N THR A 95 4.67 -4.10 -28.49
CA THR A 95 3.36 -4.56 -29.00
C THR A 95 2.93 -3.79 -30.24
N GLU A 96 1.91 -4.31 -30.94
CA GLU A 96 1.26 -3.64 -32.08
C GLU A 96 0.15 -2.66 -31.64
N ILE A 97 0.02 -2.36 -30.34
CA ILE A 97 -1.03 -1.44 -29.86
C ILE A 97 -0.74 -0.03 -30.35
N LYS A 98 -1.65 0.54 -31.13
CA LYS A 98 -1.56 1.94 -31.55
C LYS A 98 -1.88 2.88 -30.39
N ILE A 99 -0.90 3.67 -29.94
CA ILE A 99 -1.08 4.66 -28.87
C ILE A 99 -1.20 6.06 -29.48
N THR A 100 -2.31 6.75 -29.21
CA THR A 100 -2.55 8.12 -29.69
C THR A 100 -2.84 9.06 -28.53
N GLN A 101 -2.16 10.20 -28.48
CA GLN A 101 -2.41 11.25 -27.49
C GLN A 101 -3.34 12.32 -28.07
N HIS A 102 -4.37 12.69 -27.32
CA HIS A 102 -5.32 13.74 -27.69
C HIS A 102 -5.39 14.81 -26.60
N PRO A 103 -5.40 16.10 -26.96
CA PRO A 103 -5.64 17.18 -26.02
C PRO A 103 -7.01 17.00 -25.34
N SER A 104 -7.08 17.28 -24.04
CA SER A 104 -8.34 17.33 -23.31
C SER A 104 -8.46 18.57 -22.45
N ILE A 105 -9.69 18.94 -22.07
CA ILE A 105 -9.91 19.98 -21.07
C ILE A 105 -9.50 19.41 -19.71
N LYS A 106 -8.77 20.19 -18.91
CA LYS A 106 -8.44 19.83 -17.54
C LYS A 106 -9.72 19.75 -16.72
N ALA A 107 -9.99 18.59 -16.12
CA ALA A 107 -11.08 18.46 -15.17
C ALA A 107 -10.83 19.37 -13.96
N GLN A 108 -11.90 19.92 -13.38
CA GLN A 108 -11.79 20.63 -12.12
C GLN A 108 -11.30 19.65 -11.05
N ASN A 109 -10.31 20.05 -10.25
CA ASN A 109 -9.85 19.22 -9.15
C ASN A 109 -10.88 19.25 -8.01
N ASP A 110 -10.94 18.19 -7.23
CA ASP A 110 -11.71 18.20 -6.00
C ASP A 110 -11.09 19.16 -4.98
N VAL A 111 -11.92 19.80 -4.15
CA VAL A 111 -11.44 20.58 -2.99
C VAL A 111 -10.97 19.63 -1.89
N LEU A 112 -9.75 19.84 -1.38
CA LEU A 112 -9.19 19.01 -0.30
C LEU A 112 -10.03 19.11 0.97
N ASN A 113 -10.46 17.97 1.49
CA ASN A 113 -11.18 17.83 2.75
C ASN A 113 -10.65 16.62 3.57
N PRO A 114 -11.04 16.46 4.84
CA PRO A 114 -10.50 15.38 5.67
C PRO A 114 -10.77 13.96 5.13
N GLU A 115 -11.84 13.75 4.38
CA GLU A 115 -12.22 12.44 3.84
C GLU A 115 -11.39 12.07 2.60
N ASN A 116 -11.39 12.95 1.59
CA ASN A 116 -10.63 12.68 0.36
C ASN A 116 -9.11 12.64 0.63
N MET A 117 -8.61 13.45 1.58
CA MET A 117 -7.22 13.36 2.05
C MET A 117 -6.90 11.96 2.59
N ARG A 118 -7.77 11.39 3.44
CA ARG A 118 -7.57 10.04 3.99
C ARG A 118 -7.56 9.00 2.89
N ILE A 119 -8.48 9.09 1.93
CA ILE A 119 -8.57 8.18 0.80
C ILE A 119 -7.28 8.23 -0.03
N SER A 120 -6.84 9.42 -0.43
CA SER A 120 -5.64 9.58 -1.27
C SER A 120 -4.36 9.14 -0.56
N ILE A 121 -4.20 9.46 0.73
CA ILE A 121 -3.07 8.97 1.54
C ILE A 121 -3.11 7.44 1.64
N LYS A 122 -4.29 6.85 1.82
CA LYS A 122 -4.43 5.39 2.01
C LYS A 122 -4.22 4.57 0.76
N ARG A 123 -4.60 5.11 -0.39
CA ARG A 123 -4.33 4.51 -1.70
C ARG A 123 -2.87 4.64 -2.08
N GLY A 124 -2.17 5.68 -1.59
CA GLY A 124 -0.79 5.97 -1.99
C GLY A 124 -0.68 6.49 -3.43
N LEU A 125 -1.80 6.86 -4.05
CA LEU A 125 -1.89 7.37 -5.43
C LEU A 125 -2.16 8.88 -5.47
N TYR A 126 -1.66 9.61 -4.47
CA TYR A 126 -1.78 11.06 -4.22
C TYR A 126 -2.34 11.86 -5.39
N ASP A 127 -3.60 12.29 -5.24
CA ASP A 127 -4.34 13.11 -6.19
C ASP A 127 -3.90 14.58 -6.15
N ASP A 128 -4.25 15.32 -7.20
CA ASP A 128 -4.17 16.78 -7.19
C ASP A 128 -5.51 17.34 -6.72
N PHE A 129 -5.43 18.31 -5.80
CA PHE A 129 -6.57 18.92 -5.14
C PHE A 129 -6.49 20.43 -5.24
N ASP A 130 -7.65 21.08 -5.22
CA ASP A 130 -7.75 22.50 -4.93
C ASP A 130 -7.64 22.70 -3.41
N PHE A 131 -6.80 23.67 -3.00
CA PHE A 131 -6.31 23.78 -1.63
C PHE A 131 -6.87 25.01 -0.91
N ASP A 132 -8.03 24.85 -0.27
CA ASP A 132 -8.67 25.94 0.49
C ASP A 132 -8.21 25.99 1.95
N ASN A 133 -7.99 24.82 2.57
CA ASN A 133 -7.52 24.74 3.96
C ASN A 133 -5.99 24.61 4.02
N LYS A 134 -5.30 25.70 4.40
CA LYS A 134 -3.83 25.76 4.51
C LYS A 134 -3.23 24.73 5.48
N GLU A 135 -3.92 24.42 6.57
CA GLU A 135 -3.44 23.47 7.59
C GLU A 135 -3.55 22.03 7.11
N LEU A 136 -4.69 21.68 6.51
CA LEU A 136 -4.92 20.36 5.92
C LEU A 136 -3.99 20.12 4.72
N THR A 137 -3.80 21.15 3.90
CA THR A 137 -2.86 21.15 2.76
C THR A 137 -1.44 20.85 3.22
N PHE A 138 -1.00 21.44 4.32
CA PHE A 138 0.30 21.15 4.90
C PHE A 138 0.42 19.68 5.27
N MET A 139 -0.58 19.11 5.95
CA MET A 139 -0.55 17.69 6.33
C MET A 139 -0.57 16.76 5.12
N TYR A 140 -1.37 17.06 4.11
CA TYR A 140 -1.38 16.28 2.86
C TYR A 140 -0.01 16.29 2.18
N LYS A 141 0.61 17.47 2.06
CA LYS A 141 1.96 17.61 1.49
C LYS A 141 3.02 16.90 2.35
N TYR A 142 2.90 16.93 3.67
CA TYR A 142 3.78 16.18 4.57
C TYR A 142 3.70 14.68 4.31
N PHE A 143 2.50 14.09 4.32
CA PHE A 143 2.35 12.65 4.07
C PHE A 143 2.86 12.26 2.66
N LYS A 144 2.58 13.09 1.64
CA LYS A 144 3.13 12.91 0.29
C LYS A 144 4.65 12.92 0.29
N SER A 145 5.26 13.83 1.05
CA SER A 145 6.72 13.95 1.15
C SER A 145 7.34 12.74 1.84
N VAL A 146 6.75 12.29 2.96
CA VAL A 146 7.18 11.07 3.66
C VAL A 146 7.04 9.84 2.76
N PHE A 147 5.92 9.71 2.04
CA PHE A 147 5.70 8.63 1.08
C PHE A 147 6.78 8.63 0.00
N LEU A 148 7.16 9.80 -0.53
CA LEU A 148 8.20 9.93 -1.57
C LEU A 148 9.64 9.92 -1.01
N ASN A 149 9.85 9.53 0.26
CA ASN A 149 11.14 9.57 0.95
C ASN A 149 11.84 10.94 0.92
N LYS A 150 11.08 12.04 0.82
CA LYS A 150 11.63 13.39 0.90
C LYS A 150 11.88 13.76 2.36
N LYS A 151 13.09 14.24 2.64
CA LYS A 151 13.44 14.74 3.97
C LYS A 151 12.53 15.92 4.31
N THR A 152 11.75 15.77 5.38
CA THR A 152 11.04 16.89 6.02
C THR A 152 11.76 17.21 7.32
N ASP A 153 11.79 18.46 7.76
CA ASP A 153 12.39 18.84 9.05
C ASP A 153 11.39 18.60 10.21
N LEU A 154 11.87 18.13 11.36
CA LEU A 154 11.07 17.96 12.57
C LEU A 154 10.65 19.33 13.14
N ASN A 155 11.53 20.32 13.07
CA ASN A 155 11.23 21.68 13.53
C ASN A 155 10.07 22.31 12.76
N LEU A 156 9.96 22.00 11.46
CA LEU A 156 8.83 22.45 10.64
C LEU A 156 7.49 21.91 11.17
N LEU A 157 7.45 20.64 11.60
CA LEU A 157 6.25 20.04 12.19
C LEU A 157 5.91 20.68 13.55
N ILE A 158 6.91 20.87 14.40
CA ILE A 158 6.76 21.49 15.73
C ILE A 158 6.25 22.93 15.59
N ASN A 159 6.84 23.72 14.69
CA ASN A 159 6.37 25.07 14.41
C ASN A 159 4.94 25.08 13.88
N LYS A 160 4.57 24.10 13.04
CA LYS A 160 3.21 23.98 12.53
C LYS A 160 2.21 23.62 13.64
N TYR A 161 2.57 22.73 14.56
CA TYR A 161 1.74 22.34 15.70
C TYR A 161 1.24 23.57 16.48
N ASN A 162 2.13 24.51 16.78
CA ASN A 162 1.84 25.72 17.55
C ASN A 162 0.86 26.69 16.85
N GLN A 163 0.67 26.53 15.53
CA GLN A 163 -0.20 27.40 14.73
C GLN A 163 -1.60 26.81 14.50
N ILE A 164 -1.75 25.49 14.65
CA ILE A 164 -3.00 24.80 14.31
C ILE A 164 -4.02 25.00 15.42
N LYS A 165 -5.26 25.32 15.04
CA LYS A 165 -6.38 25.41 15.98
C LYS A 165 -7.26 24.17 15.99
N ASP A 166 -7.44 23.54 14.82
CA ASP A 166 -8.30 22.36 14.67
C ASP A 166 -7.74 21.14 15.43
N ASN A 167 -8.57 20.53 16.28
CA ASN A 167 -8.15 19.41 17.13
C ASN A 167 -7.77 18.15 16.33
N TYR A 168 -8.46 17.89 15.22
CA TYR A 168 -8.15 16.74 14.37
C TYR A 168 -6.81 16.94 13.65
N ILE A 169 -6.55 18.14 13.12
CA ILE A 169 -5.27 18.46 12.49
C ILE A 169 -4.14 18.50 13.54
N LYS A 170 -4.40 18.99 14.77
CA LYS A 170 -3.44 18.90 15.88
C LYS A 170 -3.05 17.45 16.15
N TRP A 171 -4.03 16.56 16.28
CA TRP A 171 -3.78 15.14 16.48
C TRP A 171 -2.93 14.54 15.35
N LEU A 172 -3.23 14.87 14.09
CA LEU A 172 -2.42 14.45 12.94
C LEU A 172 -0.96 14.90 13.04
N VAL A 173 -0.72 16.17 13.39
CA VAL A 173 0.63 16.72 13.56
C VAL A 173 1.36 16.08 14.73
N ILE A 174 0.70 15.89 15.88
CA ILE A 174 1.29 15.22 17.04
C ILE A 174 1.77 13.81 16.67
N LYS A 175 0.94 13.04 15.94
CA LYS A 175 1.31 11.69 15.46
C LYS A 175 2.51 11.74 14.50
N ALA A 176 2.54 12.71 13.60
CA ALA A 176 3.66 12.93 12.69
C ALA A 176 4.97 13.27 13.42
N ILE A 177 4.90 14.16 14.42
CA ILE A 177 6.04 14.56 15.26
C ILE A 177 6.57 13.35 16.04
N ILE A 178 5.70 12.60 16.74
CA ILE A 178 6.11 11.39 17.47
C ILE A 178 6.83 10.40 16.55
N ASN A 179 6.22 10.07 15.39
CA ASN A 179 6.81 9.10 14.47
C ASN A 179 8.16 9.57 13.91
N LYS A 180 8.29 10.87 13.62
CA LYS A 180 9.53 11.44 13.08
C LYS A 180 10.62 11.53 14.16
N ALA A 181 10.29 12.02 15.35
CA ALA A 181 11.21 12.10 16.48
C ALA A 181 11.72 10.71 16.88
N ILE A 182 10.88 9.66 16.80
CA ILE A 182 11.33 8.27 16.97
C ILE A 182 12.40 7.89 15.93
N ARG A 183 12.15 8.17 14.64
CA ARG A 183 13.10 7.87 13.55
C ARG A 183 14.41 8.66 13.66
N GLU A 184 14.35 9.85 14.23
CA GLU A 184 15.50 10.74 14.45
C GLU A 184 16.14 10.57 15.83
N ASN A 185 15.70 9.56 16.59
CA ASN A 185 16.22 9.24 17.92
C ASN A 185 16.16 10.41 18.93
N GLN A 186 15.02 11.11 18.98
CA GLN A 186 14.76 12.29 19.84
C GLN A 186 13.75 11.98 20.97
N PRO A 187 14.15 11.25 22.03
CA PRO A 187 13.22 10.75 23.06
C PRO A 187 12.52 11.85 23.88
N ASP A 188 13.16 13.00 24.07
CA ASP A 188 12.60 14.12 24.84
C ASP A 188 11.41 14.75 24.12
N ILE A 189 11.56 14.98 22.80
CA ILE A 189 10.47 15.45 21.94
C ILE A 189 9.34 14.42 21.91
N VAL A 190 9.64 13.13 21.81
CA VAL A 190 8.60 12.09 21.86
C VAL A 190 7.83 12.14 23.18
N THR A 191 8.53 12.38 24.29
CA THR A 191 7.92 12.46 25.63
C THR A 191 6.99 13.66 25.75
N GLU A 192 7.44 14.84 25.32
CA GLU A 192 6.64 16.06 25.24
C GLU A 192 5.36 15.82 24.43
N TYR A 193 5.49 15.29 23.21
CA TYR A 193 4.35 15.11 22.32
C TYR A 193 3.44 13.93 22.70
N LEU A 194 3.91 12.97 23.52
CA LEU A 194 3.03 11.99 24.14
C LEU A 194 2.11 12.61 25.20
N ILE A 195 2.55 13.66 25.90
CA ILE A 195 1.69 14.43 26.82
C ILE A 195 0.61 15.13 26.02
N GLU A 196 0.97 15.77 24.90
CA GLU A 196 0.01 16.41 24.01
C GLU A 196 -0.95 15.40 23.36
N LEU A 197 -0.45 14.24 22.92
CA LEU A 197 -1.31 13.17 22.40
C LEU A 197 -2.33 12.72 23.44
N LYS A 198 -1.96 12.66 24.72
CA LYS A 198 -2.91 12.32 25.79
C LYS A 198 -4.07 13.31 25.86
N LYS A 199 -3.86 14.59 25.54
CA LYS A 199 -4.89 15.64 25.51
C LYS A 199 -5.75 15.55 24.24
N TYR A 200 -5.13 15.43 23.07
CA TYR A 200 -5.79 15.52 21.75
C TYR A 200 -6.08 14.17 21.07
N LYS A 201 -5.92 13.03 21.76
CA LYS A 201 -6.22 11.70 21.20
C LYS A 201 -7.68 11.57 20.75
N LEU A 202 -7.89 10.87 19.64
CA LEU A 202 -9.24 10.47 19.20
C LEU A 202 -9.86 9.43 20.13
N ASN A 203 -9.05 8.55 20.70
CA ASN A 203 -9.49 7.55 21.68
C ASN A 203 -8.33 7.13 22.60
N LYS A 204 -8.64 6.46 23.72
CA LYS A 204 -7.64 6.03 24.70
C LYS A 204 -6.64 5.02 24.12
N VAL A 205 -7.09 4.15 23.21
CA VAL A 205 -6.30 3.08 22.61
C VAL A 205 -5.18 3.61 21.71
N ASP A 206 -5.43 4.67 20.94
CA ASP A 206 -4.42 5.32 20.09
C ASP A 206 -3.24 5.87 20.92
N TYR A 207 -3.55 6.47 22.07
CA TYR A 207 -2.52 6.90 23.03
C TYR A 207 -1.76 5.70 23.62
N TRP A 208 -2.46 4.63 24.02
CA TRP A 208 -1.81 3.43 24.56
C TRP A 208 -0.84 2.82 23.56
N ASN A 209 -1.25 2.68 22.30
CA ASN A 209 -0.43 2.15 21.22
C ASN A 209 0.83 3.00 20.98
N SER A 210 0.69 4.33 20.99
CA SER A 210 1.83 5.24 20.78
C SER A 210 2.80 5.19 21.97
N LYS A 211 2.28 5.16 23.21
CA LYS A 211 3.11 5.07 24.42
C LYS A 211 3.81 3.72 24.54
N SER A 212 3.15 2.62 24.21
CA SER A 212 3.77 1.29 24.23
C SER A 212 4.87 1.16 23.19
N PHE A 213 4.71 1.77 22.01
CA PHE A 213 5.75 1.81 21.00
C PHE A 213 6.97 2.64 21.45
N TYR A 214 6.75 3.81 22.08
CA TYR A 214 7.84 4.57 22.72
C TYR A 214 8.60 3.73 23.76
N LEU A 215 7.89 3.01 24.63
CA LEU A 215 8.52 2.13 25.63
C LEU A 215 9.29 0.97 24.98
N LEU A 216 8.80 0.45 23.85
CA LEU A 216 9.47 -0.61 23.12
C LEU A 216 10.80 -0.12 22.53
N VAL A 217 10.80 1.07 21.90
CA VAL A 217 11.98 1.62 21.22
C VAL A 217 13.05 2.12 22.19
N TYR A 218 12.65 2.91 23.21
CA TYR A 218 13.61 3.61 24.07
C TYR A 218 13.85 2.96 25.43
N HIS A 219 13.08 1.94 25.79
CA HIS A 219 13.22 1.31 27.10
C HIS A 219 13.45 -0.20 26.99
N SER A 220 12.38 -0.98 26.84
CA SER A 220 12.49 -2.43 26.66
C SER A 220 11.17 -3.06 26.24
N LYS A 221 11.27 -4.25 25.61
CA LYS A 221 10.13 -5.14 25.34
C LYS A 221 9.30 -5.39 26.60
N ASN A 222 9.92 -5.69 27.74
CA ASN A 222 9.21 -5.99 28.99
C ASN A 222 8.44 -4.78 29.54
N LYS A 223 9.00 -3.57 29.47
CA LYS A 223 8.29 -2.34 29.87
C LYS A 223 7.07 -2.08 28.99
N SER A 224 7.19 -2.31 27.68
CA SER A 224 6.08 -2.20 26.74
C SER A 224 4.95 -3.20 27.04
N ILE A 225 5.31 -4.47 27.27
CA ILE A 225 4.37 -5.55 27.64
C ILE A 225 3.64 -5.19 28.94
N ASN A 226 4.36 -4.84 30.00
CA ASN A 226 3.77 -4.51 31.30
C ASN A 226 2.85 -3.29 31.22
N TYR A 227 3.21 -2.29 30.42
CA TYR A 227 2.37 -1.11 30.21
C TYR A 227 1.02 -1.47 29.59
N LEU A 228 1.03 -2.33 28.56
CA LEU A 228 -0.19 -2.76 27.85
C LEU A 228 -1.02 -3.74 28.69
N LYS A 229 -0.38 -4.70 29.36
CA LYS A 229 -1.03 -5.71 30.21
C LYS A 229 -1.99 -5.09 31.24
N ASN A 230 -1.65 -3.92 31.78
CA ASN A 230 -2.45 -3.22 32.80
C ASN A 230 -3.57 -2.34 32.21
N ARG A 231 -3.78 -2.35 30.89
CA ARG A 231 -4.70 -1.43 30.19
C ARG A 231 -5.62 -2.11 29.20
N ILE A 232 -5.17 -3.20 28.60
CA ILE A 232 -5.95 -3.98 27.64
C ILE A 232 -6.73 -5.08 28.37
N ASP A 233 -7.92 -5.40 27.88
CA ASP A 233 -8.70 -6.54 28.36
C ASP A 233 -8.74 -7.62 27.26
N ILE A 234 -7.92 -8.65 27.45
CA ILE A 234 -7.81 -9.75 26.49
C ILE A 234 -9.14 -10.54 26.41
N ASN A 235 -9.80 -10.78 27.53
CA ASN A 235 -11.02 -11.59 27.56
C ASN A 235 -12.18 -10.87 26.87
N SER A 236 -12.35 -9.58 27.19
CA SER A 236 -13.34 -8.73 26.51
C SER A 236 -13.09 -8.65 25.01
N PHE A 237 -11.84 -8.45 24.59
CA PHE A 237 -11.47 -8.40 23.17
C PHE A 237 -11.78 -9.71 22.43
N LEU A 238 -11.40 -10.87 22.99
CA LEU A 238 -11.63 -12.16 22.36
C LEU A 238 -13.14 -12.46 22.20
N ASN A 239 -13.94 -12.08 23.20
CA ASN A 239 -15.39 -12.29 23.24
C ASN A 239 -16.20 -11.22 22.50
N SER A 240 -15.58 -10.12 22.07
CA SER A 240 -16.27 -9.03 21.37
C SER A 240 -16.91 -9.48 20.05
N SER A 241 -18.15 -9.08 19.78
CA SER A 241 -18.82 -9.32 18.49
C SER A 241 -18.52 -8.22 17.46
N GLY A 242 -18.20 -7.01 17.92
CA GLY A 242 -17.90 -5.86 17.06
C GLY A 242 -16.46 -5.83 16.55
N ILE A 243 -16.24 -5.09 15.46
CA ILE A 243 -14.91 -4.76 14.95
C ILE A 243 -14.48 -3.41 15.51
N ASN A 244 -13.33 -3.36 16.20
CA ASN A 244 -12.71 -2.14 16.67
C ASN A 244 -11.26 -2.06 16.18
N TYR A 245 -11.04 -1.36 15.07
CA TYR A 245 -9.73 -1.31 14.41
C TYR A 245 -8.59 -0.72 15.28
N ALA A 246 -8.90 0.21 16.18
CA ALA A 246 -7.90 0.77 17.08
C ALA A 246 -7.47 -0.28 18.13
N GLU A 247 -8.44 -1.02 18.65
CA GLU A 247 -8.20 -2.12 19.59
C GLU A 247 -7.51 -3.32 18.92
N SER A 248 -7.92 -3.71 17.72
CA SER A 248 -7.22 -4.74 16.94
C SER A 248 -5.76 -4.38 16.70
N LEU A 249 -5.46 -3.10 16.43
CA LEU A 249 -4.08 -2.64 16.23
C LEU A 249 -3.23 -2.76 17.51
N VAL A 250 -3.74 -2.29 18.66
CA VAL A 250 -2.97 -2.39 19.92
C VAL A 250 -2.82 -3.86 20.36
N MET A 251 -3.86 -4.68 20.17
CA MET A 251 -3.85 -6.10 20.49
C MET A 251 -2.90 -6.88 19.59
N LYS A 252 -2.88 -6.57 18.29
CA LYS A 252 -1.89 -7.10 17.35
C LYS A 252 -0.48 -6.77 17.83
N ASN A 253 -0.18 -5.49 18.06
CA ASN A 253 1.15 -5.04 18.49
C ASN A 253 1.57 -5.63 19.84
N TYR A 254 0.63 -5.84 20.75
CA TYR A 254 0.87 -6.57 22.00
C TYR A 254 1.23 -8.03 21.74
N ALA A 255 0.42 -8.73 20.95
CA ALA A 255 0.62 -10.15 20.67
C ALA A 255 1.91 -10.44 19.88
N THR A 256 2.33 -9.53 18.97
CA THR A 256 3.59 -9.72 18.23
C THR A 256 4.81 -9.71 19.15
N ILE A 257 4.83 -8.86 20.17
CA ILE A 257 5.94 -8.77 21.12
C ILE A 257 5.88 -9.79 22.26
N LEU A 258 4.73 -10.44 22.49
CA LEU A 258 4.63 -11.53 23.47
C LEU A 258 5.51 -12.72 23.07
N ASP A 259 6.05 -13.40 24.09
CA ASP A 259 6.61 -14.74 23.91
C ASP A 259 5.49 -15.74 23.55
N ASN A 260 5.87 -16.91 23.05
CA ASN A 260 4.90 -17.90 22.61
C ASN A 260 4.07 -18.40 23.81
N ASN A 261 2.80 -18.00 23.87
CA ASN A 261 1.87 -18.36 24.94
C ASN A 261 0.45 -18.53 24.40
N LYS A 262 -0.45 -19.04 25.24
CA LYS A 262 -1.84 -19.34 24.86
C LYS A 262 -2.60 -18.13 24.30
N TYR A 263 -2.32 -16.92 24.77
CA TYR A 263 -3.01 -15.71 24.34
C TYR A 263 -2.50 -15.18 23.00
N LYS A 264 -1.20 -15.35 22.68
CA LYS A 264 -0.63 -14.87 21.42
C LYS A 264 -1.40 -15.39 20.21
N LYS A 265 -1.62 -16.70 20.13
CA LYS A 265 -2.36 -17.32 19.03
C LYS A 265 -3.82 -16.83 18.96
N GLN A 266 -4.51 -16.78 20.10
CA GLN A 266 -5.92 -16.35 20.16
C GLN A 266 -6.10 -14.89 19.75
N ILE A 267 -5.23 -14.00 20.23
CA ILE A 267 -5.27 -12.57 19.89
C ILE A 267 -4.98 -12.37 18.41
N LEU A 268 -3.92 -12.99 17.87
CA LEU A 268 -3.58 -12.86 16.45
C LEU A 268 -4.71 -13.38 15.55
N TYR A 269 -5.32 -14.52 15.91
CA TYR A 269 -6.47 -15.05 15.17
C TYR A 269 -7.66 -14.09 15.19
N LYS A 270 -7.99 -13.51 16.35
CA LYS A 270 -9.07 -12.51 16.46
C LYS A 270 -8.75 -11.25 15.64
N CYS A 271 -7.51 -10.78 15.65
CA CYS A 271 -7.10 -9.66 14.81
C CYS A 271 -7.26 -9.98 13.31
N LEU A 272 -6.90 -11.18 12.87
CA LEU A 272 -7.08 -11.60 11.47
C LEU A 272 -8.54 -11.53 11.00
N THR A 273 -9.47 -11.98 11.85
CA THR A 273 -10.90 -11.96 11.51
C THR A 273 -11.47 -10.53 11.48
N GLN A 274 -10.93 -9.63 12.30
CA GLN A 274 -11.34 -8.22 12.33
C GLN A 274 -10.66 -7.36 11.25
N THR A 275 -9.46 -7.73 10.80
CA THR A 275 -8.67 -7.00 9.79
C THR A 275 -8.18 -7.91 8.66
N PRO A 276 -9.09 -8.51 7.86
CA PRO A 276 -8.72 -9.45 6.80
C PRO A 276 -7.88 -8.83 5.67
N GLN A 277 -7.77 -7.51 5.63
CA GLN A 277 -6.92 -6.76 4.70
C GLN A 277 -5.45 -6.63 5.16
N ASP A 278 -5.13 -6.97 6.41
CA ASP A 278 -3.79 -6.80 6.99
C ASP A 278 -2.86 -7.93 6.52
N VAL A 279 -2.23 -7.74 5.35
CA VAL A 279 -1.35 -8.73 4.73
C VAL A 279 -0.15 -9.07 5.60
N ASP A 280 0.42 -8.11 6.32
CA ASP A 280 1.55 -8.36 7.23
C ASP A 280 1.14 -9.30 8.37
N LEU A 281 -0.08 -9.13 8.91
CA LEU A 281 -0.62 -10.04 9.91
C LEU A 281 -0.89 -11.44 9.33
N ILE A 282 -1.38 -11.54 8.09
CA ILE A 282 -1.59 -12.84 7.44
C ILE A 282 -0.26 -13.54 7.19
N LYS A 283 0.76 -12.83 6.70
CA LYS A 283 2.13 -13.35 6.55
C LYS A 283 2.68 -13.86 7.88
N LEU A 284 2.55 -13.06 8.94
CA LEU A 284 3.00 -13.46 10.28
C LEU A 284 2.28 -14.72 10.78
N TRP A 285 0.97 -14.78 10.64
CA TRP A 285 0.18 -15.94 11.02
C TRP A 285 0.60 -17.20 10.26
N ASN A 286 0.73 -17.07 8.95
CA ASN A 286 1.12 -18.17 8.08
C ASN A 286 2.55 -18.67 8.35
N HIS A 287 3.45 -17.79 8.76
CA HIS A 287 4.78 -18.15 9.20
C HIS A 287 4.76 -18.92 10.53
N LEU A 288 3.96 -18.48 11.50
CA LEU A 288 3.91 -19.08 12.84
C LEU A 288 3.06 -20.36 12.92
N TYR A 289 1.96 -20.42 12.16
CA TYR A 289 0.89 -21.41 12.35
C TYR A 289 0.37 -22.01 11.04
N GLY A 290 0.73 -21.46 9.88
CA GLY A 290 0.23 -21.93 8.59
C GLY A 290 0.96 -23.15 8.07
N THR A 291 0.24 -24.04 7.41
CA THR A 291 0.84 -25.13 6.62
C THR A 291 1.45 -24.58 5.32
N LYS A 292 2.25 -25.40 4.63
CA LYS A 292 2.74 -25.05 3.27
C LYS A 292 1.58 -24.73 2.32
N LYS A 293 0.48 -25.49 2.42
CA LYS A 293 -0.71 -25.30 1.60
C LYS A 293 -1.43 -23.98 1.92
N ASP A 294 -1.50 -23.60 3.19
CA ASP A 294 -2.10 -22.32 3.59
C ASP A 294 -1.31 -21.14 3.03
N ARG A 295 0.03 -21.22 3.06
CA ARG A 295 0.92 -20.22 2.48
C ARG A 295 0.73 -20.09 0.98
N GLU A 296 0.78 -21.21 0.26
CA GLU A 296 0.60 -21.25 -1.19
C GLU A 296 -0.76 -20.69 -1.62
N ASN A 297 -1.85 -21.14 -0.98
CA ASN A 297 -3.20 -20.66 -1.25
C ASN A 297 -3.34 -19.15 -1.01
N PHE A 298 -2.74 -18.65 0.08
CA PHE A 298 -2.75 -17.22 0.37
C PHE A 298 -1.97 -16.43 -0.68
N ALA A 299 -0.76 -16.86 -1.03
CA ALA A 299 0.10 -16.17 -1.98
C ALA A 299 -0.54 -16.10 -3.39
N ILE A 300 -1.13 -17.20 -3.87
CA ILE A 300 -1.90 -17.24 -5.11
C ILE A 300 -3.07 -16.25 -5.03
N ASN A 301 -3.87 -16.31 -3.95
CA ASN A 301 -5.02 -15.43 -3.80
C ASN A 301 -4.61 -13.94 -3.73
N ALA A 302 -3.48 -13.62 -3.09
CA ALA A 302 -2.93 -12.27 -3.03
C ALA A 302 -2.61 -11.73 -4.42
N PHE A 303 -1.87 -12.51 -5.22
CA PHE A 303 -1.50 -12.12 -6.59
C PHE A 303 -2.72 -11.99 -7.52
N GLU A 304 -3.71 -12.89 -7.40
CA GLU A 304 -4.98 -12.81 -8.13
C GLU A 304 -5.77 -11.53 -7.78
N ASN A 305 -5.61 -11.01 -6.57
CA ASN A 305 -6.28 -9.79 -6.10
C ASN A 305 -5.38 -8.53 -6.18
N GLY A 306 -4.30 -8.58 -6.96
CA GLY A 306 -3.43 -7.44 -7.24
C GLY A 306 -2.40 -7.10 -6.15
N TYR A 307 -2.33 -7.88 -5.07
CA TYR A 307 -1.27 -7.75 -4.07
C TYR A 307 -0.06 -8.59 -4.50
N VAL A 308 0.87 -7.96 -5.21
CA VAL A 308 2.07 -8.59 -5.74
C VAL A 308 3.27 -8.26 -4.86
N ASP A 309 3.95 -9.29 -4.37
CA ASP A 309 5.04 -9.17 -3.39
C ASP A 309 6.07 -10.29 -3.59
N LEU A 310 7.35 -9.93 -3.62
CA LEU A 310 8.45 -10.86 -3.84
C LEU A 310 8.60 -11.90 -2.72
N GLU A 311 8.24 -11.57 -1.48
CA GLU A 311 8.27 -12.53 -0.37
C GLU A 311 7.24 -13.64 -0.57
N LEU A 312 6.06 -13.29 -1.06
CA LEU A 312 4.97 -14.23 -1.32
C LEU A 312 5.25 -15.12 -2.52
N LEU A 313 6.01 -14.63 -3.50
CA LEU A 313 6.37 -15.41 -4.69
C LEU A 313 7.04 -16.75 -4.33
N LYS A 314 7.81 -16.80 -3.23
CA LYS A 314 8.50 -18.01 -2.77
C LYS A 314 7.55 -19.14 -2.35
N ASP A 315 6.31 -18.80 -2.00
CA ASP A 315 5.30 -19.75 -1.60
C ASP A 315 4.41 -20.21 -2.77
N ILE A 316 4.55 -19.62 -3.97
CA ILE A 316 3.72 -19.94 -5.13
C ILE A 316 4.35 -21.05 -5.97
N LYS A 317 3.58 -22.10 -6.25
CA LYS A 317 3.92 -23.05 -7.30
C LYS A 317 3.21 -22.68 -8.60
N LEU A 318 4.00 -22.32 -9.61
CA LEU A 318 3.50 -21.92 -10.93
C LEU A 318 3.35 -23.14 -11.83
N TYR A 319 2.22 -23.22 -12.53
CA TYR A 319 1.91 -24.27 -13.50
C TYR A 319 1.56 -23.67 -14.85
N LYS A 320 1.79 -24.44 -15.93
CA LYS A 320 1.36 -24.09 -17.27
C LYS A 320 -0.15 -23.76 -17.30
N GLY A 321 -0.52 -22.67 -17.96
CA GLY A 321 -1.90 -22.18 -18.02
C GLY A 321 -2.27 -21.14 -16.95
N MET A 322 -1.35 -20.81 -16.03
CA MET A 322 -1.50 -19.73 -15.07
C MET A 322 -0.95 -18.40 -15.62
N ASP A 323 -1.22 -18.07 -16.88
CA ASP A 323 -0.51 -17.03 -17.62
C ASP A 323 -0.49 -15.67 -16.90
N GLU A 324 -1.62 -15.20 -16.36
CA GLU A 324 -1.67 -13.94 -15.61
C GLU A 324 -0.80 -13.96 -14.32
N LEU A 325 -0.80 -15.09 -13.61
CA LEU A 325 0.00 -15.26 -12.39
C LEU A 325 1.49 -15.34 -12.71
N ILE A 326 1.83 -16.05 -13.79
CA ILE A 326 3.20 -16.16 -14.31
C ILE A 326 3.70 -14.78 -14.75
N THR A 327 2.90 -13.99 -15.47
CA THR A 327 3.28 -12.63 -15.86
C THR A 327 3.55 -11.75 -14.65
N LYS A 328 2.68 -11.75 -13.62
CA LYS A 328 2.93 -11.00 -12.37
C LYS A 328 4.19 -11.49 -11.65
N ALA A 329 4.40 -12.81 -11.60
CA ALA A 329 5.57 -13.42 -10.98
C ALA A 329 6.88 -12.99 -11.67
N ILE A 330 6.89 -12.99 -13.00
CA ILE A 330 8.02 -12.53 -13.80
C ILE A 330 8.29 -11.04 -13.56
N LEU A 331 7.25 -10.20 -13.64
CA LEU A 331 7.38 -8.76 -13.46
C LEU A 331 7.81 -8.38 -12.04
N VAL A 332 7.39 -9.10 -10.99
CA VAL A 332 7.89 -8.81 -9.63
C VAL A 332 9.31 -9.35 -9.42
N ALA A 333 9.63 -10.51 -9.98
CA ALA A 333 10.97 -11.11 -9.85
C ALA A 333 12.03 -10.30 -10.59
N SER A 334 11.69 -9.63 -11.69
CA SER A 334 12.59 -8.79 -12.49
C SER A 334 13.03 -7.50 -11.79
N SER A 335 12.52 -7.20 -10.59
CA SER A 335 13.06 -6.13 -9.74
C SER A 335 14.48 -6.42 -9.24
N LYS A 336 14.99 -7.63 -9.49
CA LYS A 336 16.30 -8.12 -9.08
C LYS A 336 17.05 -8.60 -10.31
N ASP A 337 18.21 -8.01 -10.54
CA ASP A 337 19.01 -8.29 -11.74
C ASP A 337 19.45 -9.76 -11.77
N GLU A 338 19.70 -10.36 -10.60
CA GLU A 338 20.06 -11.78 -10.46
C GLU A 338 18.94 -12.75 -10.90
N ASN A 339 17.70 -12.29 -11.04
CA ASN A 339 16.56 -13.13 -11.41
C ASN A 339 16.30 -13.18 -12.92
N LYS A 340 17.10 -12.51 -13.76
CA LYS A 340 16.82 -12.38 -15.20
C LYS A 340 16.65 -13.73 -15.90
N GLU A 341 17.57 -14.67 -15.69
CA GLU A 341 17.51 -16.01 -16.29
C GLU A 341 16.27 -16.80 -15.82
N ILE A 342 15.94 -16.71 -14.52
CA ILE A 342 14.76 -17.35 -13.95
C ILE A 342 13.49 -16.76 -14.57
N CYS A 343 13.44 -15.44 -14.79
CA CYS A 343 12.30 -14.78 -15.42
C CYS A 343 12.09 -15.26 -16.87
N ILE A 344 13.16 -15.39 -17.65
CA ILE A 344 13.09 -15.92 -19.03
C ILE A 344 12.64 -17.39 -19.01
N SER A 345 13.17 -18.19 -18.09
CA SER A 345 12.76 -19.58 -17.90
C SER A 345 11.27 -19.70 -17.56
N LEU A 346 10.76 -18.84 -16.66
CA LEU A 346 9.34 -18.78 -16.31
C LEU A 346 8.47 -18.35 -17.49
N ALA A 347 8.94 -17.43 -18.35
CA ALA A 347 8.20 -17.00 -19.53
C ALA A 347 7.93 -18.18 -20.50
N ASN A 348 8.81 -19.19 -20.53
CA ASN A 348 8.60 -20.40 -21.32
C ASN A 348 7.41 -21.26 -20.86
N ASN A 349 6.88 -21.03 -19.65
CA ASN A 349 5.68 -21.72 -19.14
C ASN A 349 4.36 -21.06 -19.56
N LEU A 350 4.41 -19.89 -20.19
CA LEU A 350 3.23 -19.22 -20.74
C LEU A 350 2.66 -20.03 -21.91
N VAL A 351 1.33 -20.18 -21.93
CA VAL A 351 0.63 -20.90 -23.01
C VAL A 351 0.53 -20.03 -24.26
N ASP A 352 0.23 -18.75 -24.07
CA ASP A 352 0.10 -17.80 -25.16
C ASP A 352 1.48 -17.38 -25.71
N LYS A 353 1.73 -17.70 -26.99
CA LYS A 353 3.01 -17.40 -27.67
C LYS A 353 3.24 -15.91 -27.84
N LYS A 354 2.18 -15.13 -28.10
CA LYS A 354 2.26 -13.67 -28.29
C LYS A 354 2.63 -13.00 -26.97
N LEU A 355 1.97 -13.39 -25.87
CA LEU A 355 2.32 -12.95 -24.52
C LEU A 355 3.75 -13.32 -24.13
N LYS A 356 4.15 -14.57 -24.41
CA LYS A 356 5.50 -15.06 -24.14
C LYS A 356 6.56 -14.20 -24.80
N ASN A 357 6.47 -14.00 -26.11
CA ASN A 357 7.47 -13.27 -26.87
C ASN A 357 7.55 -11.81 -26.40
N THR A 358 6.40 -11.13 -26.29
CA THR A 358 6.34 -9.77 -25.77
C THR A 358 6.96 -9.64 -24.38
N LEU A 359 6.71 -10.60 -23.47
CA LEU A 359 7.28 -10.53 -22.13
C LEU A 359 8.79 -10.72 -22.12
N ILE A 360 9.34 -11.57 -22.99
CA ILE A 360 10.79 -11.73 -23.17
C ILE A 360 11.40 -10.42 -23.70
N ASP A 361 10.80 -9.81 -24.73
CA ASP A 361 11.28 -8.55 -25.31
C ASP A 361 11.31 -7.42 -24.25
N ILE A 362 10.28 -7.34 -23.41
CA ILE A 362 10.22 -6.40 -22.28
C ILE A 362 11.39 -6.63 -21.29
N LEU A 363 11.66 -7.89 -20.92
CA LEU A 363 12.74 -8.23 -19.98
C LEU A 363 14.14 -7.95 -20.54
N GLU A 364 14.28 -7.92 -21.87
CA GLU A 364 15.54 -7.65 -22.55
C GLU A 364 15.79 -6.16 -22.79
N THR A 365 14.73 -5.39 -23.06
CA THR A 365 14.84 -4.00 -23.55
C THR A 365 14.48 -2.93 -22.52
N ASP A 366 13.67 -3.25 -21.50
CA ASP A 366 13.14 -2.27 -20.56
C ASP A 366 13.74 -2.40 -19.15
N ASP A 367 14.23 -1.27 -18.60
CA ASP A 367 14.50 -1.16 -17.15
C ASP A 367 13.17 -1.00 -16.38
N LEU A 368 12.80 -2.06 -15.65
CA LEU A 368 11.59 -2.13 -14.84
C LEU A 368 11.85 -1.88 -13.34
N LYS A 369 13.11 -2.04 -12.89
CA LYS A 369 13.47 -2.18 -11.48
C LYS A 369 12.98 -1.03 -10.63
N SER A 370 13.32 0.19 -11.06
CA SER A 370 12.96 1.42 -10.35
C SER A 370 11.43 1.67 -10.30
N TYR A 371 10.67 1.17 -11.27
CA TYR A 371 9.21 1.27 -11.26
C TYR A 371 8.61 0.23 -10.30
N ILE A 372 9.08 -1.02 -10.36
CA ILE A 372 8.61 -2.09 -9.46
C ILE A 372 8.92 -1.80 -7.99
N LEU A 373 10.10 -1.23 -7.70
CA LEU A 373 10.50 -0.86 -6.34
C LEU A 373 9.82 0.43 -5.84
N GLY A 374 9.02 1.09 -6.67
CA GLY A 374 8.30 2.29 -6.26
C GLY A 374 9.18 3.56 -6.24
N GLU A 375 10.36 3.56 -6.88
CA GLU A 375 11.41 4.57 -6.68
C GLU A 375 11.31 5.81 -7.57
N LYS A 376 10.52 5.75 -8.66
CA LYS A 376 10.35 6.85 -9.62
C LYS A 376 9.37 7.94 -9.20
#